data_AF-A0A2W4LAF3-F1
#
_entry.id   AF-A0A2W4LAF3-F1
#
_cell.length_a   1.000
_cell.length_b   1.000
_cell.length_c   1.000
_cell.angle_alpha   90.00
_cell.angle_beta   90.00
_cell.angle_gamma   90.00
#
_symmetry.space_group_name_H-M   'P 1'
#
loop_
_entity.id
_entity.type
_entity.pdbx_description
1 polymer ?
#
loop_
_entity_poly.entity_id
_entity_poly.type
_entity_poly.pdbx_seq_one_letter_code
_entity_poly.pdbx_strand_id
1 'polypeptide(L)'
;MSVGDILDAAFRLYRSSFLTLLGISALLTVPLAIAQTVVQGMFASLLVRMSDPANFGGGQNPFERLPLAELLVFYALLFGFSLLQILVVQNLVGAAVVSAADRARAGTPTGILEAHRLGLPRFGALLLASLVLAGVWPVIGV
;
A
#
# COMPACT_ATOMS: atom_id res chain seq x y z
N MET A 1 22.09 -24.17 -2.91
CA MET A 1 21.83 -23.06 -1.98
C MET A 1 20.88 -23.57 -0.91
N SER A 2 21.31 -23.55 0.35
CA SER A 2 20.47 -23.91 1.50
C SER A 2 19.59 -22.71 1.88
N VAL A 3 18.42 -22.96 2.48
CA VAL A 3 17.55 -21.91 3.04
C VAL A 3 18.32 -21.05 4.04
N GLY A 4 19.26 -21.64 4.78
CA GLY A 4 20.15 -20.93 5.70
C GLY A 4 21.04 -19.90 5.00
N ASP A 5 21.58 -20.22 3.82
CA ASP A 5 22.44 -19.31 3.05
C ASP A 5 21.64 -18.10 2.55
N ILE A 6 20.37 -18.32 2.17
CA ILE A 6 19.48 -17.27 1.70
C ILE A 6 19.11 -16.32 2.85
N LEU A 7 18.79 -16.85 4.02
CA LEU A 7 18.46 -16.06 5.20
C LEU A 7 19.66 -15.26 5.70
N ASP A 8 20.85 -15.87 5.74
CA ASP A 8 22.06 -15.20 6.19
C ASP A 8 22.47 -14.08 5.21
N ALA A 9 22.30 -14.31 3.89
CA ALA A 9 22.46 -13.27 2.88
C ALA A 9 21.42 -12.14 3.05
N ALA A 10 20.17 -12.46 3.37
CA ALA A 10 19.12 -11.48 3.60
C ALA A 10 19.39 -10.64 4.85
N PHE A 11 19.84 -11.25 5.96
CA PHE A 11 20.18 -10.52 7.18
C PHE A 11 21.41 -9.62 7.02
N ARG A 12 22.43 -10.05 6.29
CA ARG A 12 23.58 -9.18 5.96
C ARG A 12 23.15 -7.97 5.15
N LEU A 13 22.33 -8.17 4.12
CA LEU A 13 21.80 -7.10 3.29
C LEU A 13 20.94 -6.13 4.10
N TYR A 14 20.06 -6.66 4.95
CA TYR A 14 19.25 -5.87 5.87
C TYR A 14 20.14 -5.02 6.78
N ARG A 15 21.16 -5.61 7.41
CA ARG A 15 22.04 -4.90 8.34
C ARG A 15 22.89 -3.82 7.66
N SER A 16 23.35 -4.05 6.44
CA SER A 16 24.17 -3.08 5.69
C SER A 16 23.35 -1.95 5.07
N SER A 17 22.08 -2.19 4.76
CA SER A 17 21.26 -1.28 3.95
C SER A 17 19.93 -0.91 4.60
N PHE A 18 19.80 -1.14 5.92
CA PHE A 18 18.58 -0.94 6.69
C PHE A 18 17.95 0.44 6.45
N LEU A 19 18.74 1.51 6.62
CA LEU A 19 18.24 2.89 6.47
C LEU A 19 17.79 3.19 5.05
N THR A 20 18.45 2.62 4.04
CA THR A 20 18.06 2.79 2.64
C THR A 20 16.74 2.08 2.36
N LEU A 21 16.57 0.83 2.82
CA LEU A 21 15.33 0.07 2.65
C LEU A 21 14.16 0.71 3.42
N LEU A 22 14.41 1.17 4.64
CA LEU A 22 13.45 1.92 5.43
C LEU A 22 13.08 3.24 4.74
N GLY A 23 14.06 3.96 4.22
CA GLY A 23 13.82 5.21 3.49
C GLY A 23 13.01 5.00 2.21
N ILE A 24 13.32 3.95 1.44
CA ILE A 24 12.60 3.58 0.20
C ILE A 24 11.12 3.31 0.51
N SER A 25 10.83 2.55 1.58
CA SER A 25 9.45 2.23 1.95
C SER A 25 8.74 3.43 2.58
N ALA A 26 9.39 4.16 3.47
CA ALA A 26 8.81 5.28 4.20
C ALA A 26 8.45 6.45 3.28
N LEU A 27 9.26 6.71 2.24
CA LEU A 27 9.06 7.84 1.32
C LEU A 27 7.67 7.84 0.66
N LEU A 28 7.12 6.65 0.38
CA LEU A 28 5.80 6.49 -0.25
C LEU A 28 4.72 6.09 0.76
N THR A 29 5.06 5.20 1.70
CA THR A 29 4.08 4.65 2.65
C THR A 29 3.64 5.70 3.67
N VAL A 30 4.57 6.52 4.18
CA VAL A 30 4.25 7.50 5.23
C VAL A 30 3.30 8.59 4.71
N PRO A 31 3.55 9.25 3.56
CA PRO A 31 2.61 10.24 3.04
C PRO A 31 1.22 9.66 2.75
N LEU A 32 1.15 8.43 2.22
CA LEU A 32 -0.12 7.79 1.96
C LEU A 32 -0.88 7.48 3.25
N ALA A 33 -0.18 6.97 4.27
CA ALA A 33 -0.77 6.69 5.58
C ALA A 33 -1.30 7.98 6.25
N ILE A 34 -0.55 9.09 6.16
CA ILE A 34 -1.00 10.40 6.65
C ILE A 34 -2.25 10.83 5.89
N ALA A 35 -2.25 10.77 4.55
CA ALA A 35 -3.40 11.16 3.74
C ALA A 35 -4.65 10.33 4.08
N GLN A 36 -4.49 9.02 4.23
CA GLN A 36 -5.58 8.12 4.63
C GLN A 36 -6.09 8.43 6.05
N THR A 37 -5.20 8.78 6.98
CA THR A 37 -5.57 9.17 8.35
C THR A 37 -6.34 10.48 8.37
N VAL A 38 -5.92 11.46 7.56
CA VAL A 38 -6.64 12.73 7.40
C VAL A 38 -8.05 12.49 6.88
N VAL A 39 -8.21 11.66 5.86
CA VAL A 39 -9.54 11.31 5.34
C VAL A 39 -10.39 10.62 6.42
N GLN A 40 -9.86 9.65 7.15
CA GLN A 40 -10.60 9.05 8.27
C GLN A 40 -11.00 10.08 9.33
N GLY A 41 -10.14 11.04 9.65
CA GLY A 41 -10.43 12.15 10.55
C GLY A 41 -11.55 13.07 10.03
N MET A 42 -11.54 13.40 8.74
CA MET A 42 -12.59 14.22 8.09
C MET A 42 -13.96 13.56 8.17
N PHE A 43 -14.01 12.23 8.08
CA PHE A 43 -15.24 11.44 8.15
C PHE A 43 -15.50 10.83 9.54
N ALA A 44 -14.77 11.26 10.58
CA ALA A 44 -14.89 10.65 11.92
C ALA A 44 -16.32 10.75 12.50
N SER A 45 -17.00 11.88 12.28
CA SER A 45 -18.39 12.08 12.72
C SER A 45 -19.37 11.12 12.05
N LEU A 46 -19.16 10.83 10.75
CA LEU A 46 -19.92 9.85 9.99
C LEU A 46 -19.72 8.43 10.59
N LEU A 47 -18.48 8.05 10.90
CA LEU A 47 -18.17 6.75 11.48
C LEU A 47 -18.80 6.58 12.87
N VAL A 48 -18.77 7.63 13.70
CA VAL A 48 -19.42 7.60 15.02
C VAL A 48 -20.92 7.41 14.89
N ARG A 49 -21.58 8.14 13.97
CA ARG A 49 -23.02 7.95 13.69
C ARG A 49 -23.33 6.53 13.22
N MET A 50 -22.49 5.95 12.37
CA MET A 50 -22.68 4.56 11.92
C MET A 50 -22.44 3.51 13.02
N SER A 51 -21.65 3.84 14.04
CA SER A 51 -21.39 2.91 15.15
C SER A 51 -22.50 2.86 16.20
N ASP A 52 -23.43 3.82 16.18
CA ASP A 52 -24.53 3.89 17.15
C ASP A 52 -25.68 2.94 16.78
N PRO A 53 -25.96 1.90 17.60
CA PRO A 53 -27.04 0.95 17.34
C PRO A 53 -28.43 1.59 17.26
N ALA A 54 -28.64 2.75 17.89
CA ALA A 54 -29.91 3.47 17.86
C ALA A 54 -30.31 3.91 16.44
N ASN A 55 -29.34 4.10 15.54
CA ASN A 55 -29.60 4.50 14.16
C ASN A 55 -30.20 3.38 13.30
N PHE A 56 -30.03 2.12 13.71
CA PHE A 56 -30.57 0.94 13.03
C PHE A 56 -31.83 0.36 13.71
N GLY A 57 -32.23 0.93 14.85
CA GLY A 57 -33.41 0.51 15.61
C GLY A 57 -34.66 1.35 15.28
N GLY A 58 -35.80 0.67 15.20
CA GLY A 58 -37.13 1.29 15.22
C GLY A 58 -37.73 1.59 13.85
N GLY A 59 -38.38 0.58 13.26
CA GLY A 59 -39.53 0.63 12.31
C GLY A 59 -39.44 1.45 11.01
N GLN A 60 -38.51 2.38 10.91
CA GLN A 60 -38.24 3.22 9.73
C GLN A 60 -37.15 2.60 8.87
N ASN A 61 -37.16 2.92 7.58
CA ASN A 61 -36.16 2.42 6.64
C ASN A 61 -34.75 2.91 7.04
N PRO A 62 -33.79 2.01 7.28
CA PRO A 62 -32.44 2.39 7.69
C PRO A 62 -31.71 3.22 6.62
N PHE A 63 -32.06 3.04 5.34
CA PHE A 63 -31.51 3.78 4.22
C PHE A 63 -31.91 5.27 4.19
N GLU A 64 -33.02 5.65 4.83
CA GLU A 64 -33.44 7.06 4.92
C GLU A 64 -32.66 7.84 5.99
N ARG A 65 -32.09 7.13 6.97
CA ARG A 65 -31.28 7.74 8.07
C ARG A 65 -29.79 7.79 7.75
N LEU A 66 -29.33 7.00 6.78
CA LEU A 66 -27.92 6.94 6.41
C LEU A 66 -27.59 8.04 5.39
N PRO A 67 -26.53 8.84 5.61
CA PRO A 67 -26.03 9.79 4.62
C PRO A 67 -25.26 9.03 3.52
N LEU A 68 -26.01 8.38 2.61
CA LEU A 68 -25.49 7.48 1.58
C LEU A 68 -24.43 8.15 0.70
N ALA A 69 -24.60 9.44 0.37
CA ALA A 69 -23.62 10.17 -0.43
C ALA A 69 -22.26 10.29 0.30
N GLU A 70 -22.25 10.66 1.58
CA GLU A 70 -21.03 10.76 2.38
C GLU A 70 -20.35 9.39 2.53
N LEU A 71 -21.16 8.35 2.71
CA LEU A 71 -20.70 6.97 2.81
C LEU A 71 -20.04 6.49 1.51
N LEU A 72 -20.67 6.76 0.36
CA LEU A 72 -20.10 6.45 -0.96
C LEU A 72 -18.79 7.18 -1.19
N VAL A 73 -18.72 8.48 -0.86
CA VAL A 73 -17.47 9.25 -0.99
C VAL A 73 -16.38 8.70 -0.09
N PHE A 74 -16.70 8.39 1.17
CA PHE A 74 -15.75 7.81 2.12
C PHE A 74 -15.17 6.48 1.62
N TYR A 75 -16.03 5.54 1.21
CA TYR A 75 -15.58 4.26 0.69
C TYR A 75 -14.86 4.37 -0.65
N ALA A 76 -15.27 5.27 -1.53
CA ALA A 76 -14.57 5.53 -2.79
C ALA A 76 -13.15 6.06 -2.55
N LEU A 77 -12.97 6.97 -1.57
CA LEU A 77 -11.65 7.47 -1.19
C LEU A 77 -10.78 6.37 -0.59
N LEU A 78 -11.32 5.57 0.34
CA LEU A 78 -10.59 4.43 0.91
C LEU A 78 -10.17 3.44 -0.16
N PHE A 79 -11.09 3.08 -1.06
CA PHE A 79 -10.82 2.20 -2.19
C PHE A 79 -9.73 2.79 -3.11
N GLY A 80 -9.79 4.09 -3.39
CA GLY A 80 -8.76 4.81 -4.14
C GLY A 80 -7.38 4.73 -3.48
N PHE A 81 -7.30 4.91 -2.17
CA PHE A 81 -6.05 4.72 -1.42
C PHE A 81 -5.56 3.27 -1.46
N SER A 82 -6.45 2.29 -1.35
CA SER A 82 -6.08 0.87 -1.47
C SER A 82 -5.52 0.55 -2.86
N LEU A 83 -6.12 1.09 -3.92
CA LEU A 83 -5.60 0.96 -5.29
C LEU A 83 -4.23 1.63 -5.42
N LEU A 84 -4.04 2.84 -4.89
CA LEU A 84 -2.74 3.51 -4.90
C LEU A 84 -1.69 2.71 -4.12
N GLN A 85 -2.04 2.16 -2.97
CA GLN A 85 -1.13 1.35 -2.16
C GLN A 85 -0.68 0.10 -2.92
N ILE A 86 -1.61 -0.64 -3.54
CA ILE A 86 -1.30 -1.90 -4.23
C ILE A 86 -0.61 -1.63 -5.57
N LEU A 87 -1.18 -0.76 -6.40
CA LEU A 87 -0.70 -0.55 -7.77
C LEU A 87 0.56 0.30 -7.80
N VAL A 88 0.65 1.32 -6.95
CA VAL A 88 1.77 2.27 -6.98
C VAL A 88 2.81 1.92 -5.93
N VAL A 89 2.43 1.97 -4.65
CA VAL A 89 3.40 1.90 -3.55
C VAL A 89 4.07 0.54 -3.48
N GLN A 90 3.32 -0.57 -3.44
CA GLN A 90 3.90 -1.91 -3.33
C GLN A 90 4.80 -2.25 -4.53
N ASN A 91 4.37 -1.93 -5.74
CA ASN A 91 5.15 -2.20 -6.96
C ASN A 91 6.42 -1.34 -7.04
N LEU A 92 6.32 -0.05 -6.73
CA LEU A 92 7.47 0.85 -6.82
C LEU A 92 8.48 0.59 -5.70
N VAL A 93 8.02 0.33 -4.47
CA VAL A 93 8.87 -0.09 -3.35
C VAL A 93 9.53 -1.42 -3.69
N GLY A 94 8.78 -2.41 -4.19
CA GLY A 94 9.33 -3.70 -4.62
C GLY A 94 10.44 -3.54 -5.67
N ALA A 95 10.19 -2.76 -6.73
CA ALA A 95 11.19 -2.48 -7.76
C ALA A 95 12.44 -1.77 -7.20
N ALA A 96 12.25 -0.79 -6.32
CA ALA A 96 13.33 -0.04 -5.72
C ALA A 96 14.17 -0.90 -4.76
N VAL A 97 13.54 -1.76 -3.97
CA VAL A 97 14.22 -2.71 -3.07
C VAL A 97 15.05 -3.71 -3.87
N VAL A 98 14.50 -4.29 -4.94
CA VAL A 98 15.26 -5.20 -5.82
C VAL A 98 16.47 -4.49 -6.43
N SER A 99 16.26 -3.27 -6.95
CA SER A 99 17.33 -2.48 -7.56
C SER A 99 18.43 -2.11 -6.55
N ALA A 100 18.05 -1.78 -5.31
CA ALA A 100 18.98 -1.51 -4.23
C ALA A 100 19.75 -2.78 -3.79
N ALA A 101 19.09 -3.93 -3.76
CA ALA A 101 19.71 -5.21 -3.43
C ALA A 101 20.76 -5.64 -4.47
N ASP A 102 20.45 -5.47 -5.77
CA ASP A 102 21.38 -5.74 -6.87
C ASP A 102 22.66 -4.88 -6.75
N ARG A 103 22.48 -3.57 -6.47
CA ARG A 103 23.58 -2.61 -6.30
C ARG A 103 24.39 -2.85 -5.03
N ALA A 104 23.74 -3.20 -3.92
CA ALA A 104 24.42 -3.55 -2.67
C ALA A 104 25.31 -4.80 -2.84
N ARG A 105 24.85 -5.80 -3.62
CA ARG A 105 25.67 -6.96 -4.01
C ARG A 105 26.85 -6.57 -4.90
N ALA A 106 26.67 -5.59 -5.78
CA ALA A 106 27.74 -5.04 -6.62
C ALA A 106 28.72 -4.11 -5.86
N GLY A 107 28.53 -3.90 -4.55
CA GLY A 107 29.39 -3.05 -3.73
C GLY A 107 29.19 -1.55 -3.93
N THR A 108 28.16 -1.13 -4.66
CA THR A 108 27.86 0.29 -4.92
C THR A 108 26.68 0.75 -4.05
N PRO A 109 26.89 1.61 -3.03
CA PRO A 109 25.79 2.11 -2.22
C PRO A 109 24.85 2.98 -3.07
N THR A 110 23.54 2.86 -2.86
CA THR A 110 22.50 3.62 -3.57
C THR A 110 21.75 4.53 -2.60
N GLY A 111 21.49 5.76 -3.03
CA GLY A 111 20.62 6.68 -2.31
C GLY A 111 19.14 6.30 -2.45
N ILE A 112 18.31 6.71 -1.49
CA ILE A 112 16.86 6.40 -1.43
C ILE A 112 16.15 6.83 -2.72
N LEU A 113 16.38 8.07 -3.18
CA LEU A 113 15.75 8.63 -4.38
C LEU A 113 16.27 7.97 -5.67
N GLU A 114 17.54 7.57 -5.68
CA GLU A 114 18.16 6.92 -6.84
C GLU A 114 17.59 5.50 -7.02
N ALA A 115 17.33 4.78 -5.92
CA ALA A 115 16.67 3.48 -5.95
C ALA A 115 15.27 3.53 -6.58
N HIS A 116 14.49 4.60 -6.32
CA HIS A 116 13.20 4.80 -6.98
C HIS A 116 13.33 5.11 -8.48
N ARG A 117 14.28 5.97 -8.88
CA ARG A 117 14.53 6.25 -10.31
C ARG A 117 14.94 4.99 -11.09
N LEU A 118 15.73 4.12 -10.46
CA LEU A 118 16.15 2.85 -11.04
C LEU A 118 15.02 1.80 -11.07
N GLY A 119 14.13 1.84 -10.08
CA GLY A 119 12.95 0.98 -10.02
C GLY A 119 11.82 1.44 -10.96
N LEU A 120 11.78 2.71 -11.35
CA LEU A 120 10.74 3.30 -12.20
C LEU A 120 10.53 2.59 -13.56
N PRO A 121 11.55 2.20 -14.33
CA PRO A 121 11.33 1.44 -15.57
C PRO A 121 10.73 0.04 -15.34
N ARG A 122 10.91 -0.55 -14.15
CA ARG A 122 10.32 -1.84 -13.76
C ARG A 122 8.89 -1.69 -13.23
N PHE A 123 8.48 -0.48 -12.87
CA PHE A 123 7.16 -0.16 -12.36
C PHE A 123 6.04 -0.60 -13.31
N GLY A 124 6.18 -0.35 -14.62
CA GLY A 124 5.15 -0.71 -15.60
C GLY A 124 4.91 -2.22 -15.68
N ALA A 125 5.97 -3.03 -15.61
CA ALA A 125 5.85 -4.49 -15.62
C ALA A 125 5.19 -5.04 -14.34
N LEU A 126 5.51 -4.44 -13.19
CA LEU A 126 4.91 -4.82 -11.91
C LEU A 126 3.45 -4.36 -11.79
N LEU A 127 3.12 -3.17 -12.30
CA LEU A 127 1.74 -2.68 -12.38
C LEU A 127 0.89 -3.58 -13.27
N LEU A 128 1.41 -4.01 -14.42
CA LEU A 128 0.75 -5.01 -15.27
C LEU A 128 0.59 -6.36 -14.53
N ALA A 129 1.62 -6.83 -13.83
CA ALA A 129 1.52 -8.06 -13.04
C ALA A 129 0.45 -7.96 -11.93
N SER A 130 0.37 -6.82 -11.23
CA SER A 130 -0.67 -6.57 -10.23
C SER A 130 -2.06 -6.46 -10.83
N LEU A 131 -2.22 -5.85 -12.02
CA LEU A 131 -3.51 -5.79 -12.71
C LEU A 131 -3.95 -7.19 -13.18
N VAL A 132 -3.02 -8.02 -13.66
CA VAL A 132 -3.28 -9.42 -13.98
C VAL A 132 -3.73 -10.17 -12.72
N LEU A 133 -2.99 -10.05 -11.62
CA LEU A 133 -3.37 -10.69 -10.35
C LEU A 133 -4.72 -10.21 -9.81
N ALA A 134 -4.98 -8.91 -9.85
CA ALA A 134 -6.25 -8.31 -9.43
C ALA A 134 -7.42 -8.75 -10.32
N GLY A 135 -7.19 -8.92 -11.63
CA GLY A 135 -8.17 -9.45 -12.56
C GLY A 135 -8.37 -10.97 -12.45
N VAL A 136 -7.36 -11.70 -11.99
CA VAL A 136 -7.41 -13.16 -11.76
C VAL A 136 -8.10 -13.51 -10.43
N TRP A 137 -7.97 -12.67 -9.40
CA TRP A 137 -8.62 -12.87 -8.09
C TRP A 137 -10.14 -13.14 -8.15
N PRO A 138 -10.96 -12.39 -8.90
CA PRO A 138 -12.39 -12.68 -9.02
C PRO A 138 -12.70 -13.95 -9.83
N VAL A 139 -11.74 -14.50 -10.58
CA VAL A 139 -11.93 -15.71 -11.41
C VAL A 139 -11.67 -16.99 -10.60
N ILE A 140 -10.83 -16.93 -9.57
CA ILE A 140 -10.49 -18.08 -8.71
C ILE A 140 -11.43 -18.16 -7.49
N GLY A 141 -12.15 -17.09 -7.18
CA GLY A 141 -13.07 -17.00 -6.03
C GLY A 141 -14.50 -17.52 -6.28
N VAL A 142 -14.77 -18.21 -7.39
CA VAL A 142 -16.04 -18.88 -7.71
C VAL A 142 -15.85 -20.40 -7.63
#